data_AF-A0A7S2BW03-F1
#
_entry.id   AF-A0A7S2BW03-F1
#
_cell.length_a   1.000
_cell.length_b   1.000
_cell.length_c   1.000
_cell.angle_alpha   90.00
_cell.angle_beta   90.00
_cell.angle_gamma   90.00
#
_symmetry.space_group_name_H-M   'P 1'
#
loop_
_entity.id
_entity.type
_entity.pdbx_description
1 polymer ?
#
loop_
_entity_poly.entity_id
_entity_poly.type
_entity_poly.pdbx_seq_one_letter_code
_entity_poly.pdbx_strand_id
1 'polypeptide(L)'
;MLDECKVAVFEAATGLKLGSVLQGSLVVNAYSSIETTLTVNGLAEKLPQREQRRLATDYLAKKALLVTLVATASSRLPIKSSTPTTTTSNNTRRVDFNALHKDSSHNPFFQRAPQPED
;
A
#
# COMPACT_ATOMS: atom_id res chain seq x y z
N MET A 1 0.65 22.92 3.57
CA MET A 1 -0.14 22.22 2.54
C MET A 1 0.48 20.86 2.38
N LEU A 2 -0.29 19.78 2.46
CA LEU A 2 0.24 18.46 2.12
C LEU A 2 0.32 18.39 0.59
N ASP A 3 1.50 18.12 0.04
CA ASP A 3 1.67 17.99 -1.41
C ASP A 3 1.27 16.60 -1.89
N GLU A 4 1.66 15.59 -1.12
CA GLU A 4 1.32 14.21 -1.42
C GLU A 4 1.42 13.34 -0.16
N CYS A 5 0.61 12.28 -0.14
CA CYS A 5 0.79 11.15 0.77
C CYS A 5 0.77 9.86 -0.04
N LYS A 6 1.89 9.13 -0.03
CA LYS A 6 2.06 7.89 -0.78
C LYS A 6 2.13 6.74 0.20
N VAL A 7 1.43 5.65 -0.10
CA VAL A 7 1.62 4.37 0.58
C VAL A 7 2.16 3.37 -0.42
N ALA A 8 3.28 2.74 -0.07
CA ALA A 8 3.87 1.64 -0.83
C ALA A 8 3.83 0.35 0.00
N VAL A 9 3.51 -0.75 -0.65
CA VAL A 9 3.40 -2.08 -0.03
C VAL A 9 4.53 -2.94 -0.55
N PHE A 10 5.26 -3.57 0.36
CA PHE A 10 6.40 -4.45 0.05
C PHE A 10 6.21 -5.82 0.68
N GLU A 11 6.64 -6.87 0.00
CA GLU A 11 6.82 -8.19 0.62
C GLU A 11 7.93 -8.10 1.66
N ALA A 12 7.65 -8.52 2.90
CA ALA A 12 8.61 -8.37 4.00
C ALA A 12 9.87 -9.24 3.83
N ALA A 13 9.77 -10.38 3.13
CA ALA A 13 10.87 -11.33 2.97
C ALA A 13 11.92 -10.86 1.96
N THR A 14 11.49 -10.23 0.87
CA THR A 14 12.34 -9.91 -0.29
C THR A 14 12.49 -8.40 -0.52
N GLY A 15 11.63 -7.59 0.08
CA GLY A 15 11.52 -6.16 -0.25
C GLY A 15 10.84 -5.90 -1.60
N LEU A 16 10.24 -6.92 -2.23
CA LEU A 16 9.56 -6.77 -3.52
C LEU A 16 8.36 -5.83 -3.39
N LYS A 17 8.31 -4.79 -4.22
CA LYS A 17 7.19 -3.84 -4.23
C LYS A 17 5.94 -4.50 -4.83
N LEU A 18 4.91 -4.69 -4.01
CA LEU A 18 3.66 -5.33 -4.38
C LEU A 18 2.63 -4.33 -4.90
N GLY A 19 2.67 -3.09 -4.44
CA GLY A 19 1.70 -2.08 -4.83
C GLY A 19 2.03 -0.70 -4.29
N SER A 20 1.32 0.30 -4.77
CA SER A 20 1.34 1.63 -4.18
C SER A 20 0.10 2.42 -4.53
N VAL A 21 -0.31 3.30 -3.64
CA VAL A 21 -1.37 4.28 -3.82
C VAL A 21 -0.84 5.67 -3.46
N LEU A 22 -1.38 6.69 -4.11
CA LEU A 22 -1.00 8.08 -3.93
C LEU A 22 -2.25 8.90 -3.65
N GLN A 23 -2.25 9.62 -2.53
CA GLN A 23 -3.08 10.79 -2.31
C GLN A 23 -2.34 12.00 -2.88
N GLY A 24 -3.00 12.76 -3.73
CA GLY A 24 -2.49 14.04 -4.20
C GLY A 24 -2.50 15.12 -3.11
N SER A 25 -2.40 16.37 -3.53
CA SER A 25 -2.36 17.51 -2.62
C SER A 25 -3.62 17.61 -1.77
N LEU A 26 -3.44 17.96 -0.49
CA LEU A 26 -4.51 18.18 0.45
C LEU A 26 -4.26 19.48 1.24
N VAL A 27 -5.28 20.32 1.32
CA VAL A 27 -5.25 21.51 2.16
C VAL A 27 -5.62 21.11 3.58
N VAL A 28 -4.64 21.16 4.48
CA VAL A 28 -4.83 20.92 5.92
C VAL A 28 -4.73 22.26 6.62
N ASN A 29 -5.78 22.63 7.36
CA ASN A 29 -5.80 23.88 8.12
C ASN A 29 -4.83 23.80 9.32
N ALA A 30 -4.34 24.95 9.76
CA ALA A 30 -3.48 25.03 10.95
C ALA A 30 -4.20 24.40 12.15
N TYR A 31 -3.46 23.59 12.92
CA TYR A 31 -3.96 22.89 14.11
C TYR A 31 -5.14 21.93 13.86
N SER A 32 -5.37 21.54 12.61
CA SER A 32 -6.35 20.52 12.24
C SER A 32 -5.67 19.21 11.83
N SER A 33 -6.37 18.11 12.02
CA SER A 33 -6.01 16.81 11.45
C SER A 33 -7.07 16.39 10.44
N ILE A 34 -6.64 15.80 9.34
CA ILE A 34 -7.54 15.18 8.36
C ILE A 34 -7.20 13.70 8.29
N GLU A 35 -8.22 12.86 8.44
CA GLU A 35 -8.10 11.43 8.21
C GLU A 35 -8.36 11.13 6.74
N THR A 36 -7.47 10.36 6.13
CA THR A 36 -7.57 9.93 4.74
C THR A 36 -7.45 8.42 4.69
N THR A 37 -8.39 7.78 4.00
CA THR A 37 -8.33 6.34 3.70
C THR A 37 -7.73 6.15 2.32
N LEU A 38 -6.62 5.40 2.24
CA LEU A 38 -5.98 5.04 0.98
C LEU A 38 -6.14 3.56 0.70
N THR A 39 -6.82 3.26 -0.40
CA THR A 39 -7.07 1.89 -0.83
C THR A 39 -6.04 1.45 -1.85
N VAL A 40 -5.32 0.37 -1.55
CA VAL A 40 -4.43 -0.29 -2.51
C VAL A 40 -5.19 -1.43 -3.17
N ASN A 41 -5.56 -1.25 -4.44
CA ASN A 41 -6.19 -2.29 -5.24
C ASN A 41 -5.13 -3.12 -5.98
N GLY A 42 -5.41 -4.40 -6.22
CA GLY A 42 -4.58 -5.24 -7.08
C GLY A 42 -3.15 -5.43 -6.58
N LEU A 43 -2.98 -5.89 -5.34
CA LEU A 43 -1.64 -6.21 -4.82
C LEU A 43 -0.97 -7.27 -5.72
N ALA A 44 0.29 -7.02 -6.07
CA ALA A 44 1.10 -7.87 -6.95
C ALA A 44 0.60 -7.99 -8.41
N GLU A 45 -0.50 -7.34 -8.80
CA GLU A 45 -1.11 -7.51 -10.13
C GLU A 45 -0.16 -7.09 -11.28
N LYS A 46 0.68 -6.08 -11.03
CA LYS A 46 1.66 -5.58 -12.01
C LYS A 46 2.98 -6.35 -12.02
N LEU A 47 3.15 -7.36 -11.16
CA LEU A 47 4.36 -8.16 -11.14
C LEU A 47 4.39 -9.14 -12.31
N PRO A 48 5.58 -9.56 -12.77
CA PRO A 48 5.69 -10.66 -13.72
C PRO A 48 4.98 -11.93 -13.21
N GLN A 49 4.37 -12.69 -14.10
CA GLN A 49 3.59 -13.88 -13.74
C GLN A 49 4.38 -14.89 -12.87
N ARG A 50 5.69 -14.99 -13.08
CA ARG A 50 6.58 -15.82 -12.24
C ARG A 50 6.59 -15.38 -10.77
N GLU A 51 6.67 -14.08 -10.51
CA GLU A 51 6.66 -13.53 -9.15
C GLU A 51 5.28 -13.63 -8.50
N GLN A 52 4.21 -13.39 -9.27
CA GLN A 52 2.85 -13.63 -8.79
C GLN A 52 2.66 -15.08 -8.34
N ARG A 53 3.12 -16.05 -9.16
CA ARG A 53 3.07 -17.48 -8.81
C ARG A 53 3.90 -17.82 -7.59
N ARG A 54 5.10 -17.24 -7.44
CA ARG A 54 5.94 -17.44 -6.26
C ARG A 54 5.24 -16.94 -5.00
N LEU A 55 4.75 -15.70 -5.00
CA LEU A 55 4.01 -15.11 -3.87
C LEU A 55 2.78 -15.94 -3.50
N ALA A 56 2.02 -16.38 -4.50
CA ALA A 56 0.85 -17.22 -4.29
C ALA A 56 1.22 -18.58 -3.68
N THR A 57 2.31 -19.21 -4.16
CA THR A 57 2.81 -20.48 -3.63
C THR A 57 3.29 -20.34 -2.19
N ASP A 58 4.07 -19.29 -1.91
CA ASP A 58 4.56 -18.99 -0.56
C ASP A 58 3.41 -18.72 0.41
N TYR A 59 2.41 -17.95 -0.03
CA TYR A 59 1.20 -17.69 0.74
C TYR A 59 0.41 -18.99 1.02
N LEU A 60 0.20 -19.85 0.03
CA LEU A 60 -0.51 -21.12 0.21
C LEU A 60 0.23 -22.08 1.14
N ALA A 61 1.56 -22.16 1.01
CA ALA A 61 2.39 -23.05 1.81
C ALA A 61 2.43 -22.62 3.29
N LYS A 62 2.55 -21.30 3.54
CA LYS A 62 2.73 -20.75 4.89
C LYS A 62 1.44 -20.24 5.51
N LYS A 63 0.36 -20.17 4.72
CA LYS A 63 -0.91 -19.48 5.04
C LYS A 63 -0.71 -18.04 5.52
N ALA A 64 0.41 -17.42 5.16
CA ALA A 64 0.80 -16.12 5.67
C ALA A 64 1.54 -15.34 4.59
N LEU A 65 1.20 -14.06 4.47
CA LEU A 65 1.97 -13.11 3.71
C LEU A 65 2.24 -11.90 4.59
N LEU A 66 3.50 -11.75 4.96
CA LEU A 66 3.98 -10.59 5.70
C LEU A 66 4.29 -9.48 4.71
N VAL A 67 3.66 -8.33 4.90
CA VAL A 67 3.89 -7.13 4.10
C VAL A 67 4.37 -5.98 4.99
N THR A 68 5.16 -5.09 4.39
CA THR A 68 5.58 -3.84 4.98
C THR A 68 4.89 -2.70 4.23
N LEU A 69 4.08 -1.93 4.95
CA LEU A 69 3.48 -0.70 4.48
C LEU A 69 4.41 0.46 4.82
N VAL A 70 4.80 1.25 3.81
CA VAL A 70 5.57 2.48 3.98
C VAL A 70 4.70 3.63 3.53
N ALA A 71 4.30 4.48 4.47
CA ALA A 71 3.59 5.72 4.22
C ALA A 71 4.58 6.89 4.23
N THR A 72 4.58 7.68 3.16
CA THR A 72 5.44 8.85 2.99
C THR A 72 4.54 10.05 2.75
N ALA A 73 4.60 11.05 3.64
CA ALA A 73 3.88 12.30 3.49
C ALA A 73 4.87 13.44 3.22
N SER A 74 4.64 14.19 2.15
CA SER A 74 5.46 15.34 1.76
C SER A 74 4.64 16.62 1.86
N SER A 75 5.18 17.64 2.49
CA SER A 75 4.49 18.92 2.74
C SER A 75 5.42 20.09 2.39
N ARG A 76 4.89 21.06 1.65
CA ARG A 76 5.53 22.35 1.43
C ARG A 76 5.16 23.31 2.54
N LEU A 77 6.18 23.83 3.22
CA LEU A 77 6.04 24.89 4.21
C LEU A 77 6.06 26.25 3.50
N PRO A 78 5.04 27.10 3.68
CA PRO A 78 5.08 28.45 3.16
C PRO A 78 6.03 29.30 4.02
N ILE A 79 7.24 29.57 3.51
CA ILE A 79 8.18 30.50 4.14
C ILE A 79 8.05 31.84 3.41
N LYS A 80 7.81 32.93 4.16
CA LYS A 80 7.58 34.28 3.64
C LYS A 80 8.79 34.91 2.90
N SER A 81 9.97 34.31 2.94
CA SER A 81 11.13 34.82 2.20
C SER A 81 12.10 33.68 1.86
N SER A 82 12.38 33.54 0.57
CA SER A 82 13.38 32.68 -0.08
C SER A 82 13.24 31.16 0.14
N THR A 83 12.87 30.48 -0.95
CA THR A 83 12.87 29.02 -1.18
C THR A 83 11.81 28.19 -0.43
N PRO A 84 10.84 27.58 -1.14
CA PRO A 84 9.90 26.65 -0.51
C PRO A 84 10.68 25.44 0.04
N THR A 85 10.55 25.17 1.34
CA THR A 85 11.16 24.01 1.97
C THR A 85 10.15 22.87 2.03
N THR A 86 10.53 21.71 1.50
CA THR A 86 9.72 20.48 1.55
C THR A 86 10.13 19.67 2.77
N THR A 87 9.16 19.30 3.61
CA THR A 87 9.36 18.37 4.72
C THR A 87 8.71 17.04 4.36
N THR A 88 9.44 15.94 4.58
CA THR A 88 8.94 14.59 4.32
C THR A 88 8.97 13.78 5.61
N SER A 89 7.86 13.12 5.94
CA SER A 89 7.76 12.17 7.04
C SER A 89 7.48 10.77 6.51
N ASN A 90 8.14 9.78 7.10
CA ASN A 90 7.96 8.38 6.75
C ASN A 90 7.45 7.63 7.97
N ASN A 91 6.43 6.81 7.77
CA ASN A 91 5.93 5.86 8.75
C ASN A 91 5.94 4.46 8.13
N THR A 92 6.37 3.47 8.88
CA THR A 92 6.45 2.08 8.41
C THR A 92 5.72 1.17 9.37
N ARG A 93 4.89 0.28 8.82
CA ARG A 93 4.16 -0.72 9.60
C ARG A 93 4.24 -2.08 8.92
N ARG A 94 4.55 -3.11 9.70
CA ARG A 94 4.43 -4.51 9.24
C ARG A 94 3.02 -5.03 9.51
N VAL A 95 2.49 -5.78 8.55
CA VAL A 95 1.16 -6.38 8.60
C VAL A 95 1.27 -7.83 8.17
N ASP A 96 0.59 -8.71 8.90
CA ASP A 96 0.43 -10.11 8.53
C ASP A 96 -0.98 -10.32 7.99
N PHE A 97 -1.09 -10.73 6.72
CA PHE A 97 -2.38 -11.00 6.10
C PHE A 97 -3.05 -12.30 6.57
N ASN A 98 -2.34 -13.19 7.27
CA ASN A 98 -2.95 -14.39 7.85
C ASN A 98 -4.08 -14.05 8.83
N ALA A 99 -3.93 -12.95 9.58
CA ALA A 99 -4.93 -12.50 10.55
C ALA A 99 -6.18 -11.87 9.92
N LEU A 100 -6.11 -11.46 8.65
CA LEU A 100 -7.15 -10.70 7.96
C LEU A 100 -8.08 -11.58 7.10
N HIS A 101 -7.63 -12.76 6.68
CA HIS A 101 -8.37 -13.66 5.79
C HIS A 101 -8.62 -15.02 6.44
N LYS A 102 -9.54 -15.06 7.42
CA LYS A 102 -10.11 -16.34 7.92
C LYS A 102 -10.97 -17.05 6.86
N ASP A 103 -11.39 -16.33 5.83
CA ASP A 103 -12.28 -16.83 4.78
C ASP A 103 -11.51 -17.03 3.48
N SER A 104 -11.31 -18.29 3.08
CA SER A 104 -10.54 -18.72 1.90
C SER A 104 -11.13 -18.24 0.57
N SER A 105 -12.32 -17.64 0.59
CA SER A 105 -13.02 -17.07 -0.57
C SER A 105 -12.42 -15.73 -1.05
N HIS A 106 -11.68 -15.01 -0.20
CA HIS A 106 -11.12 -13.68 -0.49
C HIS A 106 -9.58 -13.71 -0.58
N ASN A 107 -9.02 -14.71 -1.26
CA ASN A 107 -7.59 -14.77 -1.52
C ASN A 107 -7.19 -13.64 -2.51
N PRO A 108 -6.33 -12.68 -2.14
CA PRO A 108 -5.96 -11.58 -3.03
C PRO A 108 -5.16 -12.02 -4.27
N PHE A 109 -4.63 -13.25 -4.29
CA PHE A 109 -3.83 -13.78 -5.39
C PHE A 109 -4.61 -14.65 -6.38
N PHE A 110 -5.85 -15.03 -6.03
CA PHE A 110 -6.70 -15.86 -6.89
C PHE A 110 -8.14 -15.37 -6.82
N GLN A 111 -8.55 -14.56 -7.79
CA GLN A 111 -9.96 -14.48 -8.14
C GLN A 111 -10.29 -15.71 -8.98
N ARG A 112 -11.24 -16.54 -8.53
CA ARG A 112 -11.84 -17.57 -9.40
C ARG A 112 -12.41 -16.83 -10.61
N ALA A 113 -12.07 -17.26 -11.82
CA ALA A 113 -12.72 -16.76 -13.01
C ALA A 113 -14.25 -16.90 -12.82
N PRO A 114 -15.06 -15.88 -13.18
CA PRO A 114 -16.51 -16.00 -13.11
C PRO A 114 -16.90 -17.25 -13.91
N GLN A 115 -17.58 -18.20 -13.26
CA GLN A 115 -18.12 -19.35 -13.97
C GLN A 115 -19.19 -18.82 -14.93
N PRO A 116 -19.21 -19.30 -16.19
CA PRO A 116 -20.37 -19.06 -17.04
C PRO A 116 -21.59 -19.65 -16.33
N GLU A 117 -22.64 -18.84 -16.16
CA GLU A 117 -23.94 -19.36 -15.77
C GLU A 117 -24.48 -20.17 -16.98
N ASP A 118 -24.70 -21.47 -16.77
CA ASP A 118 -25.35 -22.37 -17.73
C ASP A 118 -26.86 -22.08 -17.85
#